data_AF-A0A1Y2ALN8-F1
#
_entry.id   AF-A0A1Y2ALN8-F1
#
_cell.length_a   1.000
_cell.length_b   1.000
_cell.length_c   1.000
_cell.angle_alpha   90.00
_cell.angle_beta   90.00
_cell.angle_gamma   90.00
#
_symmetry.space_group_name_H-M   'P 1'
#
loop_
_entity.id
_entity.type
_entity.pdbx_description
1 polymer ?
#
loop_
_entity_poly.entity_id
_entity_poly.type
_entity_poly.pdbx_seq_one_letter_code
_entity_poly.pdbx_strand_id
1 'polypeptide(L)'
;MSTIQNPNTPVDVVSEALNAVYDVYGDAVYPWDSVFVNGKYLDVLRGVLPGFKAKVKGVDKRRERGVRERAEEALLNLGAFIKYKEGRLSKPRRRERSEECREYNI
;
A
#
# COMPACT_ATOMS: atom_id res chain seq x y z
N MET A 1 -11.22 -5.60 14.09
CA MET A 1 -10.69 -6.82 13.48
C MET A 1 -10.20 -6.48 12.08
N SER A 2 -8.89 -6.50 11.82
CA SER A 2 -8.34 -6.19 10.49
C SER A 2 -8.43 -7.44 9.61
N THR A 3 -9.22 -7.38 8.54
CA THR A 3 -9.49 -8.47 7.58
C THR A 3 -8.21 -8.98 6.88
N ILE A 4 -7.20 -8.12 6.78
CA ILE A 4 -5.93 -8.34 6.07
C ILE A 4 -4.97 -9.24 6.87
N GLN A 5 -5.05 -9.25 8.20
CA GLN A 5 -4.17 -10.04 9.08
C GLN A 5 -4.77 -11.41 9.46
N ASN A 6 -6.02 -11.67 9.08
CA ASN A 6 -6.68 -12.91 9.45
C ASN A 6 -6.19 -14.08 8.55
N PRO A 7 -5.62 -15.14 9.14
CA PRO A 7 -5.12 -16.31 8.39
C PRO A 7 -6.23 -17.06 7.63
N ASN A 8 -7.50 -16.92 8.03
CA ASN A 8 -8.63 -17.59 7.39
C ASN A 8 -9.24 -16.80 6.22
N THR A 9 -8.82 -15.55 5.99
CA THR A 9 -9.32 -14.78 4.84
C THR A 9 -8.79 -15.36 3.53
N PRO A 10 -9.65 -15.62 2.53
CA PRO A 10 -9.24 -16.06 1.20
C PRO A 10 -8.24 -15.10 0.58
N VAL A 11 -7.29 -15.63 -0.19
CA VAL A 11 -6.20 -14.84 -0.77
C VAL A 11 -6.74 -13.76 -1.73
N ASP A 12 -7.82 -14.05 -2.48
CA ASP A 12 -8.46 -13.09 -3.39
C ASP A 12 -8.99 -11.88 -2.64
N VAL A 13 -9.66 -12.09 -1.51
CA VAL A 13 -10.22 -11.01 -0.69
C VAL A 13 -9.11 -10.12 -0.13
N VAL A 14 -7.98 -10.71 0.25
CA VAL A 14 -6.81 -9.95 0.70
C VAL A 14 -6.19 -9.16 -0.46
N SER A 15 -6.09 -9.74 -1.65
CA SER A 15 -5.58 -9.08 -2.86
C SER A 15 -6.43 -7.86 -3.25
N GLU A 16 -7.76 -8.01 -3.29
CA GLU A 16 -8.69 -6.91 -3.60
C GLU A 16 -8.62 -5.80 -2.54
N ALA A 17 -8.53 -6.17 -1.26
CA ALA A 17 -8.36 -5.19 -0.19
C ALA A 17 -7.04 -4.41 -0.32
N LEU A 18 -5.96 -5.07 -0.75
CA LEU A 18 -4.67 -4.42 -1.01
C LEU A 18 -4.75 -3.50 -2.23
N ASN A 19 -5.42 -3.91 -3.30
CA ASN A 19 -5.64 -3.05 -4.48
C ASN A 19 -6.41 -1.79 -4.11
N ALA A 20 -7.48 -1.90 -3.33
CA ALA A 20 -8.22 -0.74 -2.83
C ALA A 20 -7.33 0.21 -1.99
N VAL A 21 -6.37 -0.33 -1.22
CA VAL A 21 -5.38 0.48 -0.50
C VAL A 21 -4.44 1.20 -1.47
N TYR A 22 -4.02 0.55 -2.56
CA TYR A 22 -3.20 1.18 -3.59
C TYR A 22 -3.97 2.27 -4.34
N ASP A 23 -5.25 2.06 -4.64
CA ASP A 23 -6.06 3.08 -5.32
C ASP A 23 -6.27 4.33 -4.43
N VAL A 24 -6.49 4.13 -3.12
CA VAL A 24 -6.72 5.22 -2.17
C VAL A 24 -5.44 5.98 -1.81
N TYR A 25 -4.30 5.28 -1.67
CA TYR A 25 -3.04 5.88 -1.19
C TYR A 25 -1.91 5.94 -2.24
N GLY A 26 -2.19 5.51 -3.48
CA GLY A 26 -1.26 5.48 -4.59
C GLY A 26 -0.99 6.85 -5.19
N ASP A 27 -2.02 7.70 -5.28
CA ASP A 27 -1.86 9.03 -5.83
C ASP A 27 -1.32 10.04 -4.80
N ALA A 28 -0.26 10.71 -5.21
CA ALA A 28 0.58 11.56 -4.39
C ALA A 28 -0.02 12.95 -4.08
N VAL A 29 -1.34 13.12 -4.23
CA VAL A 29 -2.03 14.40 -3.99
C VAL A 29 -2.45 14.49 -2.52
N TYR A 30 -1.72 15.34 -1.77
CA TYR A 30 -2.01 15.88 -0.42
C TYR A 30 -3.52 15.85 -0.05
N PRO A 31 -4.00 15.54 1.20
CA PRO A 31 -3.44 15.78 2.55
C PRO A 31 -3.48 14.55 3.49
N TRP A 32 -3.80 13.36 2.97
CA TRP A 32 -4.10 12.13 3.71
C TRP A 32 -2.88 11.39 4.26
N ASP A 33 -1.67 11.84 3.90
CA ASP A 33 -0.41 11.28 4.41
C ASP A 33 -0.31 11.43 5.95
N SER A 34 -1.00 12.41 6.55
CA SER A 34 -1.07 12.56 8.01
C SER A 34 -1.76 11.38 8.69
N VAL A 35 -2.84 10.85 8.10
CA VAL A 35 -3.53 9.65 8.60
C VAL A 35 -2.65 8.42 8.37
N PHE A 36 -1.98 8.34 7.23
CA PHE A 36 -1.07 7.23 6.92
C PHE A 36 0.12 7.15 7.91
N VAL A 37 0.71 8.30 8.23
CA VAL A 37 1.84 8.41 9.18
C VAL A 37 1.37 8.25 10.63
N ASN A 38 0.31 8.95 11.05
CA ASN A 38 -0.19 8.86 12.44
C ASN A 38 -0.75 7.48 12.76
N GLY A 39 -1.40 6.82 11.79
CA GLY A 39 -1.94 5.48 11.94
C GLY A 39 -0.91 4.36 11.81
N LYS A 40 0.37 4.68 11.57
CA LYS A 40 1.46 3.70 11.37
C LYS A 40 1.13 2.62 10.34
N TYR A 41 0.41 2.99 9.28
CA TYR A 41 -0.05 2.04 8.27
C TYR A 41 1.13 1.37 7.53
N LEU A 42 2.27 2.04 7.43
CA LEU A 42 3.50 1.44 6.90
C LEU A 42 3.94 0.21 7.71
N ASP A 43 3.87 0.28 9.04
CA ASP A 43 4.26 -0.84 9.91
C ASP A 43 3.24 -1.99 9.82
N VAL A 44 1.96 -1.66 9.66
CA VAL A 44 0.90 -2.65 9.41
C VAL A 44 1.15 -3.38 8.08
N LEU A 45 1.44 -2.65 7.01
CA LEU A 45 1.74 -3.24 5.69
C LEU A 45 3.01 -4.11 5.71
N ARG A 46 4.06 -3.68 6.43
CA ARG A 46 5.26 -4.50 6.68
C ARG A 46 4.92 -5.78 7.42
N GLY A 47 4.06 -5.72 8.44
CA GLY A 47 3.60 -6.89 9.19
C GLY A 47 2.74 -7.86 8.37
N VAL A 48 1.98 -7.35 7.40
CA VAL A 48 1.14 -8.15 6.50
C VAL A 48 1.98 -8.89 5.45
N LEU A 49 3.07 -8.29 4.97
CA LEU A 49 3.91 -8.81 3.88
C LEU A 49 4.36 -10.28 4.06
N PRO A 50 4.94 -10.72 5.20
CA PRO A 50 5.36 -12.12 5.36
C PRO A 50 4.17 -13.09 5.36
N GLY A 51 3.06 -12.72 5.99
CA GLY A 51 1.85 -13.56 6.05
C GLY A 51 1.17 -13.68 4.68
N PHE A 52 1.07 -12.58 3.95
CA PHE A 52 0.52 -12.58 2.60
C PHE A 52 1.40 -13.36 1.63
N LYS A 53 2.72 -13.19 1.68
CA LYS A 53 3.68 -13.99 0.88
C LYS A 53 3.51 -15.50 1.11
N ALA A 54 3.33 -15.92 2.36
CA ALA A 54 3.10 -17.32 2.69
C ALA A 54 1.76 -17.83 2.13
N LYS A 55 0.68 -17.03 2.25
CA LYS A 55 -0.63 -17.35 1.67
C LYS A 55 -0.55 -17.48 0.15
N VAL A 56 0.03 -16.50 -0.54
CA VAL A 56 0.23 -16.54 -2.00
C VAL A 56 0.96 -17.83 -2.38
N LYS A 57 2.07 -18.16 -1.69
CA LYS A 57 2.85 -19.37 -1.95
C LYS A 57 2.04 -20.66 -1.78
N GLY A 58 1.11 -20.69 -0.83
CA GLY A 58 0.22 -21.84 -0.56
C GLY A 58 -0.89 -22.05 -1.58
N VAL A 59 -1.18 -21.07 -2.44
CA VAL A 59 -2.16 -21.23 -3.53
C VAL A 59 -1.60 -22.18 -4.58
N ASP A 60 -2.34 -23.25 -4.86
CA ASP A 60 -1.99 -24.21 -5.90
C ASP A 60 -2.23 -23.61 -7.29
N LYS A 61 -1.14 -23.28 -7.97
CA LYS A 61 -1.14 -22.71 -9.33
C LYS A 61 -1.80 -23.62 -10.37
N ARG A 62 -1.89 -24.93 -10.14
CA ARG A 62 -2.49 -25.89 -11.08
C ARG A 62 -4.01 -25.84 -11.05
N ARG A 63 -4.58 -25.52 -9.88
CA ARG A 63 -6.03 -25.48 -9.65
C ARG A 63 -6.58 -24.06 -9.83
N GLU A 64 -5.85 -23.07 -9.33
CA GLU A 64 -6.34 -21.69 -9.21
C GLU A 64 -5.32 -20.69 -9.77
N ARG A 65 -4.93 -20.89 -11.03
CA ARG A 65 -3.90 -20.09 -11.70
C ARG A 65 -4.21 -18.58 -11.69
N GLY A 66 -5.44 -18.18 -12.00
CA GLY A 66 -5.82 -16.78 -12.06
C GLY A 66 -5.78 -16.08 -10.69
N VAL A 67 -6.23 -16.78 -9.64
CA VAL A 67 -6.12 -16.33 -8.25
C VAL A 67 -4.66 -16.14 -7.84
N ARG A 68 -3.82 -17.12 -8.21
CA ARG A 68 -2.38 -17.06 -7.94
C ARG A 68 -1.71 -15.87 -8.61
N GLU A 69 -1.99 -15.65 -9.90
CA GLU A 69 -1.40 -14.55 -10.67
C GLU A 69 -1.80 -13.18 -10.09
N ARG A 70 -3.09 -12.97 -9.80
CA ARG A 70 -3.56 -11.73 -9.14
C ARG A 70 -2.92 -11.50 -7.79
N ALA A 71 -2.76 -12.56 -6.99
CA ALA A 71 -2.16 -12.43 -5.67
C ALA A 71 -0.63 -12.20 -5.72
N GLU A 72 0.06 -12.73 -6.73
CA GLU A 72 1.47 -12.43 -7.01
C GLU A 72 1.66 -10.96 -7.44
N GLU A 73 0.77 -10.43 -8.28
CA GLU A 73 0.75 -9.02 -8.66
C GLU A 73 0.52 -8.12 -7.45
N ALA A 74 -0.49 -8.41 -6.62
CA ALA A 74 -0.77 -7.66 -5.40
C ALA A 74 0.42 -7.67 -4.42
N LEU A 75 1.17 -8.79 -4.35
CA LEU A 75 2.37 -8.92 -3.52
C LEU A 75 3.54 -8.07 -4.06
N LEU A 76 3.73 -8.05 -5.39
CA LEU A 76 4.71 -7.19 -6.05
C LEU A 76 4.40 -5.71 -5.80
N ASN A 77 3.14 -5.33 -5.97
CA ASN A 77 2.66 -3.98 -5.73
C ASN A 77 2.85 -3.58 -4.26
N LEU A 78 2.63 -4.50 -3.31
CA LEU A 78 2.86 -4.25 -1.87
C LEU A 78 4.31 -3.88 -1.59
N GLY A 79 5.24 -4.66 -2.13
CA GLY A 79 6.68 -4.43 -1.96
C GLY A 79 7.11 -3.11 -2.60
N ALA A 80 6.62 -2.82 -3.80
CA ALA A 80 6.89 -1.55 -4.48
C ALA A 80 6.32 -0.35 -3.70
N PHE A 81 5.11 -0.46 -3.17
CA PHE A 81 4.43 0.58 -2.40
C PHE A 81 5.16 0.88 -1.08
N ILE A 82 5.58 -0.15 -0.33
CA ILE A 82 6.36 0.03 0.89
C ILE A 82 7.67 0.76 0.58
N LYS A 83 8.41 0.31 -0.44
CA LYS A 83 9.68 0.94 -0.84
C LYS A 83 9.49 2.39 -1.29
N TYR A 84 8.44 2.66 -2.05
CA TYR A 84 8.08 4.01 -2.49
C TYR A 84 7.81 4.93 -1.29
N LYS A 85 6.99 4.49 -0.32
CA LYS A 85 6.68 5.27 0.88
C LYS A 85 7.90 5.46 1.79
N GLU A 86 8.76 4.45 1.95
CA GLU A 86 10.03 4.56 2.70
C GLU A 86 10.99 5.58 2.06
N GLY A 87 11.13 5.56 0.74
CA GLY A 87 11.94 6.54 0.01
C GLY A 87 11.41 7.97 0.13
N ARG A 88 10.08 8.12 0.26
CA ARG A 88 9.43 9.43 0.43
C ARG A 88 9.51 9.96 1.86
N LEU A 89 9.39 9.10 2.87
CA LEU A 89 9.50 9.46 4.29
C LEU A 89 10.96 9.71 4.73
N SER A 90 11.93 9.12 4.05
CA SER A 90 13.37 9.30 4.36
C SER A 90 13.99 10.57 3.76
N LYS A 91 13.32 11.21 2.79
CA LYS A 91 13.80 12.48 2.22
C LYS A 91 13.13 13.67 2.93
N PRO A 92 13.90 14.65 3.45
CA PRO A 92 13.30 15.88 3.96
C PRO A 92 12.53 16.55 2.82
N ARG A 93 11.25 16.90 3.07
CA ARG A 93 10.39 17.64 2.13
C ARG A 93 11.18 18.83 1.58
N ARG A 94 11.59 18.79 0.30
CA ARG A 94 11.90 20.04 -0.41
C ARG A 94 10.60 20.83 -0.41
N ARG A 95 10.63 21.97 0.28
CA ARG A 95 9.55 22.95 0.30
C ARG A 95 9.35 23.46 -1.13
N GLU A 96 8.45 22.84 -1.87
CA GLU A 96 7.79 23.49 -2.99
C GLU A 96 6.39 23.87 -2.53
N ARG A 97 6.33 25.03 -1.87
CA ARG A 97 5.16 25.90 -1.78
C ARG A 97 5.63 27.24 -1.23
N SER A 98 6.42 27.93 -2.03
CA SER A 98 6.61 29.36 -1.94
C SER A 98 6.48 29.88 -3.35
N GLU A 99 5.26 30.02 -3.86
CA GLU A 99 5.00 30.88 -5.03
C GLU A 99 3.51 31.27 -5.18
N GLU A 100 2.55 30.50 -4.66
CA GLU A 100 1.12 30.86 -4.80
C GLU A 100 0.58 31.75 -3.66
N CYS A 101 1.30 32.81 -3.29
CA CYS A 101 0.82 33.86 -2.38
C CYS A 101 1.28 35.28 -2.79
N ARG A 102 1.75 35.49 -4.02
CA ARG A 102 2.28 36.80 -4.46
C ARG A 102 1.58 37.48 -5.62
N GLU A 103 0.39 37.04 -6.02
CA GLU A 103 -0.31 37.68 -7.15
C GLU A 103 -1.73 38.18 -6.86
N TYR A 104 -2.11 38.33 -5.59
CA TYR A 104 -3.32 39.06 -5.21
C TYR A 104 -3.09 39.95 -3.98
N ASN A 105 -2.11 40.84 -4.10
CA ASN A 105 -2.11 42.13 -3.40
C ASN A 105 -1.01 43.02 -3.99
N ILE A 106 -1.38 43.80 -5.01
CA ILE A 106 -1.13 45.25 -5.19
C ILE A 106 -2.02 45.69 -6.37
#